data_AF-K1YME1-F1
#
_entry.id   AF-K1YME1-F1
#
_cell.length_a   1.000
_cell.length_b   1.000
_cell.length_c   1.000
_cell.angle_alpha   90.00
_cell.angle_beta   90.00
_cell.angle_gamma   90.00
#
_symmetry.space_group_name_H-M   'P 1'
#
loop_
_entity.id
_entity.type
_entity.pdbx_description
1 polymer ?
#
loop_
_entity_poly.entity_id
_entity_poly.type
_entity_poly.pdbx_seq_one_letter_code
_entity_poly.pdbx_strand_id
1 'polypeptide(L)' 'MTKKELINTLEDFLKGEEVAIPTYLTYLKNTFFLSFFSKAEQEEIRHVLDTLKEDTVKHLIIYENLIRRIKESDQDVY' A
#
# COMPACT_ATOMS: atom_id res chain seq x y z
N MET A 1 -18.42 14.32 6.80
CA MET A 1 -17.80 13.01 7.09
C MET A 1 -17.53 12.99 8.57
N THR A 2 -17.99 11.98 9.31
CA THR A 2 -17.76 11.92 10.76
C THR A 2 -16.36 11.39 11.07
N LYS A 3 -15.83 11.69 12.27
CA LYS A 3 -14.56 11.14 12.76
C LYS A 3 -14.50 9.62 12.64
N LYS A 4 -15.61 8.93 12.89
CA LYS A 4 -15.73 7.47 12.77
C LYS A 4 -15.69 7.00 11.31
N GLU A 5 -16.38 7.69 10.40
CA GLU A 5 -16.34 7.40 8.96
C GLU A 5 -14.93 7.60 8.38
N LEU A 6 -14.22 8.62 8.84
CA LEU A 6 -12.84 8.90 8.44
C LEU A 6 -11.88 7.81 8.91
N ILE A 7 -11.98 7.38 10.18
CA ILE A 7 -11.18 6.27 10.70
C ILE A 7 -11.48 4.99 9.91
N ASN A 8 -12.75 4.66 9.68
CA ASN A 8 -13.11 3.45 8.93
C ASN A 8 -12.53 3.48 7.51
N THR A 9 -12.59 4.64 6.85
CA THR A 9 -12.04 4.82 5.49
C THR A 9 -10.51 4.62 5.47
N LEU A 10 -9.80 5.18 6.46
CA LEU A 10 -8.36 4.99 6.60
C LEU A 10 -7.98 3.53 6.92
N GLU A 11 -8.78 2.85 7.75
CA GLU A 11 -8.59 1.43 8.06
C GLU A 11 -8.83 0.55 6.82
N ASP A 12 -9.78 0.90 5.95
CA ASP A 12 -9.99 0.19 4.68
C ASP A 12 -8.85 0.42 3.68
N PHE A 13 -8.30 1.64 3.61
CA PHE A 13 -7.10 1.91 2.81
C PHE A 13 -5.89 1.13 3.32
N LEU A 14 -5.72 1.06 4.64
CA LEU A 14 -4.64 0.32 5.28
C LEU A 14 -4.71 -1.18 4.94
N LYS A 15 -5.90 -1.80 5.01
CA LYS A 15 -6.11 -3.19 4.55
C LYS A 15 -5.79 -3.37 3.07
N GLY A 16 -6.14 -2.40 2.22
CA GLY A 16 -5.82 -2.43 0.80
C GLY A 16 -4.31 -2.52 0.55
N GLU A 17 -3.56 -1.68 1.24
CA GLU A 17 -2.09 -1.65 1.19
C GLU A 17 -1.47 -2.95 1.73
N GLU A 18 -2.00 -3.51 2.84
CA GLU A 18 -1.54 -4.79 3.40
C GLU A 18 -1.70 -5.97 2.43
N VAL A 19 -2.73 -5.95 1.57
CA VAL A 19 -2.96 -6.98 0.54
C VAL A 19 -2.11 -6.74 -0.72
N ALA A 20 -1.77 -5.48 -1.02
CA ALA A 20 -0.95 -5.13 -2.18
C ALA A 20 0.49 -5.65 -2.06
N ILE A 21 1.13 -5.51 -0.89
CA ILE A 21 2.51 -5.98 -0.64
C ILE A 21 2.75 -7.44 -1.04
N PRO A 22 2.00 -8.43 -0.51
CA PRO A 22 2.23 -9.84 -0.84
C PRO A 22 1.95 -10.14 -2.32
N THR A 23 1.06 -9.38 -2.96
CA THR A 23 0.76 -9.51 -4.38
C THR A 23 1.96 -9.10 -5.23
N TYR A 24 2.56 -7.95 -4.96
CA TYR A 24 3.77 -7.49 -5.66
C TYR A 24 4.96 -8.43 -5.43
N LEU A 25 5.14 -8.90 -4.19
CA LEU A 25 6.17 -9.89 -3.86
C LEU A 25 5.96 -11.22 -4.61
N THR A 26 4.71 -11.62 -4.81
CA THR A 26 4.37 -12.83 -5.57
C THR A 26 4.73 -12.65 -7.04
N TYR A 27 4.41 -11.51 -7.66
CA TYR A 27 4.77 -11.24 -9.05
C TYR A 27 6.28 -11.15 -9.26
N LEU A 28 7.02 -10.55 -8.32
CA LEU A 28 8.49 -10.50 -8.35
C LEU A 28 9.13 -11.89 -8.28
N LYS A 29 8.55 -12.80 -7.48
CA LYS A 29 9.05 -14.17 -7.29
C LYS A 29 8.57 -15.14 -8.37
N ASN A 30 7.53 -14.81 -9.11
CA ASN A 30 6.95 -15.70 -10.10
C ASN A 30 7.74 -15.65 -11.41
N THR A 31 8.70 -16.56 -11.54
CA THR A 31 9.53 -16.74 -12.73
C THR A 31 8.70 -17.02 -13.99
N PHE A 32 7.52 -17.63 -13.87
CA PHE A 32 6.62 -17.85 -15.01
C PHE A 32 5.97 -16.55 -15.48
N PHE A 33 5.55 -15.67 -14.57
CA PHE A 33 4.99 -14.36 -14.93
C PHE A 33 6.00 -13.54 -15.76
N LEU A 34 7.26 -13.52 -15.31
CA LEU A 34 8.33 -12.77 -15.98
C LEU A 34 8.77 -13.42 -17.31
N SER A 35 8.54 -14.73 -17.50
CA SER A 35 9.01 -15.46 -18.68
C SER A 35 8.39 -15.02 -20.02
N PHE A 36 7.25 -14.32 -19.98
CA PHE A 36 6.58 -13.78 -21.17
C PHE A 36 7.22 -12.47 -21.68
N PHE A 37 8.13 -11.89 -20.91
CA PHE A 37 8.73 -10.59 -21.19
C PHE A 37 10.21 -10.74 -21.58
N SER A 38 10.70 -9.81 -22.38
CA SER A 38 12.13 -9.67 -22.66
C SER A 38 12.90 -9.30 -21.39
N LYS A 39 14.23 -9.50 -21.38
CA LYS A 39 15.06 -9.15 -20.21
C LYS A 39 14.95 -7.68 -19.81
N ALA A 40 14.82 -6.77 -20.77
CA ALA A 40 14.67 -5.34 -20.50
C ALA A 40 13.33 -5.05 -19.82
N GLU A 41 12.24 -5.63 -20.33
CA GLU A 41 10.90 -5.50 -19.74
C GLU A 41 10.84 -6.15 -18.35
N GLN A 42 11.51 -7.29 -18.14
CA GLN A 42 11.57 -7.92 -16.82
C GLN A 42 12.26 -7.01 -15.77
N GLU A 43 13.32 -6.30 -16.17
CA GLU A 43 14.02 -5.37 -15.27
C GLU A 43 13.17 -4.15 -14.96
N GLU A 44 12.46 -3.61 -15.96
CA GLU A 44 11.52 -2.50 -15.78
C GLU A 44 10.35 -2.90 -14.86
N ILE A 45 9.76 -4.09 -15.08
CA ILE A 45 8.71 -4.64 -14.22
C ILE A 45 9.20 -4.80 -12.78
N ARG A 46 10.43 -5.30 -12.58
CA ARG A 46 11.02 -5.44 -11.24
C ARG A 46 11.15 -4.07 -10.57
N HIS A 47 11.70 -3.09 -11.27
CA HIS A 47 11.88 -1.74 -10.76
C HIS A 47 10.53 -1.10 -10.37
N VAL A 48 9.50 -1.23 -11.21
CA VAL A 48 8.16 -0.71 -10.93
C VAL A 48 7.55 -1.42 -9.71
N LEU A 49 7.62 -2.75 -9.64
CA LEU A 49 7.06 -3.50 -8.51
C LEU A 49 7.77 -3.19 -7.19
N ASP A 50 9.09 -2.98 -7.21
CA ASP A 50 9.83 -2.55 -6.02
C ASP A 50 9.46 -1.13 -5.60
N THR A 51 9.30 -0.20 -6.56
CA THR A 51 8.82 1.16 -6.28
C THR A 51 7.43 1.13 -5.63
N LEU A 52 6.51 0.36 -6.20
CA LEU A 52 5.15 0.19 -5.64
C LEU A 52 5.19 -0.40 -4.23
N LYS A 53 6.06 -1.38 -3.98
CA LYS A 53 6.24 -1.94 -2.63
C LYS A 53 6.70 -0.88 -1.64
N GLU A 54 7.68 -0.06 -2.02
CA GLU A 54 8.18 1.03 -1.16
C GLU A 54 7.11 2.07 -0.87
N ASP A 55 6.33 2.47 -1.89
CA ASP A 55 5.26 3.45 -1.73
C ASP A 55 4.12 2.91 -0.87
N THR A 56 3.73 1.66 -1.05
CA THR A 56 2.76 0.97 -0.18
C THR A 56 3.22 0.97 1.28
N VAL A 57 4.50 0.73 1.56
CA VAL A 57 5.05 0.80 2.94
C VAL A 57 4.96 2.23 3.49
N LYS A 58 5.24 3.26 2.68
CA LYS A 58 5.07 4.66 3.09
C LYS A 58 3.60 4.97 3.38
N HIS A 59 2.67 4.50 2.56
CA HIS A 59 1.23 4.70 2.76
C HIS A 59 0.76 4.07 4.06
N LEU A 60 1.19 2.85 4.38
CA LEU A 60 0.90 2.20 5.68
C LEU A 60 1.30 3.10 6.85
N ILE A 61 2.55 3.58 6.85
CA ILE A 61 3.06 4.48 7.91
C ILE A 61 2.22 5.76 7.99
N ILE A 62 1.84 6.33 6.85
CA ILE A 62 1.00 7.55 6.81
C ILE A 62 -0.38 7.27 7.39
N TYR A 63 -1.06 6.21 6.95
CA TYR A 63 -2.41 5.86 7.41
C TYR A 63 -2.43 5.51 8.91
N GLU A 64 -1.48 4.72 9.40
CA GLU A 64 -1.33 4.43 10.83
C GLU A 64 -1.16 5.71 11.65
N ASN A 65 -0.30 6.62 11.19
CA ASN A 65 -0.08 7.89 11.86
C ASN A 65 -1.33 8.78 11.85
N LEU A 66 -2.06 8.84 10.73
CA LEU A 66 -3.31 9.59 10.63
C LEU A 66 -4.38 9.02 11.56
N ILE A 67 -4.57 7.70 11.55
CA ILE A 67 -5.51 7.01 12.44
C ILE A 67 -5.17 7.31 13.90
N ARG A 68 -3.89 7.20 14.29
CA ARG A 68 -3.44 7.52 15.66
C ARG A 68 -3.74 8.97 16.02
N ARG A 69 -3.36 9.93 15.19
CA ARG A 69 -3.60 11.37 15.43
C ARG A 69 -5.08 11.69 15.55
N ILE A 70 -5.92 11.08 14.73
CA ILE A 70 -7.37 11.28 14.79
C ILE A 70 -7.94 10.64 16.07
N LYS A 71 -7.51 9.43 16.43
CA LYS A 71 -7.95 8.75 17.67
C LYS A 71 -7.56 9.54 18.93
N GLU A 72 -6.35 10.10 18.97
CA GLU A 72 -5.82 10.89 20.09
C GLU A 72 -6.28 12.36 20.10
N SER A 73 -6.84 12.87 19.00
CA SER A 73 -7.37 14.23 18.92
C SER A 73 -8.76 14.31 19.55
N ASP A 74 -8.90 15.07 20.64
CA ASP A 74 -10.21 15.45 21.24
C ASP A 74 -11.04 16.40 20.35
N GLN A 75 -10.49 16.88 19.22
CA GLN A 75 -11.23 17.70 18.28
C GLN A 75 -12.02 16.84 17.29
N ASP A 76 -13.35 17.04 17.27
CA ASP A 76 -14.21 16.62 16.18
C ASP A 76 -13.73 17.27 14.87
N VAL A 77 -13.40 16.42 13.90
CA VAL A 77 -12.99 16.84 12.56
C VAL A 77 -14.28 17.18 11.80
N TYR A 78 -14.58 18.48 11.67
CA TYR A 78 -15.76 19.02 10.97
C TYR A 78 -15.49 19.27 9.49
#